data_AF-R6ZUM8-F1
#
_entry.id   AF-R6ZUM8-F1
#
_cell.length_a   1.000
_cell.length_b   1.000
_cell.length_c   1.000
_cell.angle_alpha   90.00
_cell.angle_beta   90.00
_cell.angle_gamma   90.00
#
_symmetry.space_group_name_H-M   'P 1'
#
loop_
_entity.id
_entity.type
_entity.pdbx_description
1 polymer ?
#
loop_
_entity_poly.entity_id
_entity_poly.type
_entity_poly.pdbx_seq_one_letter_code
_entity_poly.pdbx_strand_id
1 'polypeptide(L)'
;MKKIQVKELCISALGICLVFCATFLIKIPNGFQGYFNCGDGMILAFAPFVNPLFAFLIGGVGSAIADIVSGYASYALFTLVIKGIEGLLISILISRFKSKIFVFFLRCNLDGNWLFHCRQVCQSIPLDCGIIYAY
;
A
#
# COMPACT_ATOMS: atom_id res chain seq x y z
N MET A 1 17.62 3.38 -22.17
CA MET A 1 16.76 2.45 -21.40
C MET A 1 17.44 2.15 -20.07
N LYS A 2 16.83 2.51 -18.94
CA LYS A 2 17.35 2.17 -17.59
C LYS A 2 17.26 0.64 -17.45
N LYS A 3 18.37 -0.06 -17.19
CA LYS A 3 18.32 -1.53 -17.01
C LYS A 3 17.43 -1.85 -15.81
N ILE A 4 16.32 -2.54 -16.04
CA ILE A 4 15.52 -3.11 -14.96
C ILE A 4 16.39 -4.19 -14.32
N GLN A 5 16.71 -4.02 -13.03
CA GLN A 5 17.45 -5.03 -12.30
C GLN A 5 16.49 -6.17 -11.94
N VAL A 6 16.89 -7.41 -12.17
CA VAL A 6 16.08 -8.60 -11.84
C VAL A 6 15.60 -8.56 -10.38
N LYS A 7 16.44 -8.05 -9.47
CA LYS A 7 16.09 -7.82 -8.07
C LYS A 7 14.87 -6.92 -7.89
N GLU A 8 14.78 -5.80 -8.60
CA GLU A 8 13.64 -4.87 -8.48
C GLU A 8 12.36 -5.52 -8.97
N LEU A 9 12.44 -6.30 -10.06
CA LEU A 9 11.31 -7.05 -10.57
C LEU A 9 10.78 -8.04 -9.52
N CYS A 10 11.68 -8.84 -8.92
CA CYS A 10 11.31 -9.80 -7.89
C CYS A 10 10.69 -9.12 -6.65
N ILE A 11 11.27 -8.01 -6.18
CA ILE A 11 10.72 -7.26 -5.04
C ILE A 11 9.34 -6.69 -5.37
N SER A 12 9.16 -6.17 -6.60
CA SER A 12 7.86 -5.63 -7.02
C SER A 12 6.78 -6.70 -7.13
N ALA A 13 7.09 -7.86 -7.70
CA ALA A 13 6.15 -8.99 -7.77
C ALA A 13 5.75 -9.49 -6.37
N LEU A 14 6.73 -9.62 -5.47
CA LEU A 14 6.50 -10.04 -4.09
C LEU A 14 5.67 -9.00 -3.32
N GLY A 15 5.96 -7.70 -3.51
CA GLY A 15 5.18 -6.60 -2.95
C GLY A 15 3.72 -6.61 -3.41
N ILE A 16 3.46 -6.80 -4.72
CA ILE A 16 2.10 -6.91 -5.27
C ILE A 16 1.34 -8.05 -4.59
N CYS A 17 1.97 -9.23 -4.47
CA CYS A 17 1.34 -10.39 -3.85
C CYS A 17 1.00 -10.15 -2.38
N LEU A 18 1.91 -9.53 -1.61
CA LEU A 18 1.67 -9.24 -0.19
C LEU A 18 0.61 -8.14 0.02
N VAL A 19 0.60 -7.10 -0.82
CA VAL A 19 -0.46 -6.08 -0.80
C VAL A 19 -1.80 -6.73 -1.10
N PHE A 20 -1.89 -7.58 -2.12
CA PHE A 20 -3.11 -8.33 -2.42
C PHE A 20 -3.58 -9.19 -1.24
N CYS A 21 -2.69 -10.00 -0.67
CA CYS A 21 -3.03 -10.87 0.47
C CYS A 21 -3.46 -10.05 1.70
N ALA A 22 -2.77 -8.95 2.01
CA ALA A 22 -3.12 -8.09 3.14
C ALA A 22 -4.48 -7.42 2.95
N THR A 23 -4.78 -6.94 1.73
CA THR A 23 -6.07 -6.31 1.39
C THR A 23 -7.21 -7.32 1.35
N PHE A 24 -6.97 -8.53 0.83
CA PHE A 24 -8.01 -9.55 0.67
C PHE A 24 -8.33 -10.29 1.99
N LEU A 25 -7.30 -10.70 2.73
CA LEU A 25 -7.47 -11.56 3.92
C LEU A 25 -7.78 -10.77 5.19
N ILE A 26 -7.21 -9.57 5.36
CA ILE A 26 -7.27 -8.84 6.63
C ILE A 26 -8.30 -7.72 6.52
N LYS A 27 -9.56 -8.05 6.82
CA LYS A 27 -10.68 -7.12 6.85
C LYS A 27 -11.08 -6.86 8.30
N ILE A 28 -10.51 -5.84 8.93
CA ILE A 28 -10.84 -5.48 10.32
C ILE A 28 -11.97 -4.44 10.30
N PRO A 29 -13.15 -4.73 10.86
CA PRO A 29 -14.26 -3.78 10.90
C PRO A 29 -13.90 -2.59 11.80
N ASN A 30 -14.12 -1.38 11.30
CA ASN A 30 -13.90 -0.14 12.04
C ASN A 30 -15.24 0.42 12.52
N GLY A 31 -15.27 1.05 13.69
CA GLY A 31 -16.50 1.55 14.35
C GLY A 31 -17.26 2.65 13.59
N PHE A 32 -16.77 3.09 12.43
CA PHE A 32 -17.37 4.10 11.56
C PHE A 32 -17.68 3.52 10.17
N GLN A 33 -18.52 2.48 10.11
CA GLN A 33 -19.07 1.91 8.86
C GLN A 33 -18.05 1.70 7.72
N GLY A 34 -16.86 1.16 8.02
CA GLY A 34 -15.82 0.89 7.01
C GLY A 34 -14.81 -0.16 7.47
N TYR A 35 -13.97 -0.62 6.54
CA TYR A 35 -12.95 -1.62 6.80
C TYR A 35 -11.58 -0.99 7.02
N PHE A 36 -10.70 -1.66 7.73
CA PHE A 36 -9.31 -1.27 7.79
C PHE A 36 -8.52 -1.97 6.68
N ASN A 37 -7.91 -1.22 5.77
CA ASN A 37 -7.12 -1.81 4.69
C ASN A 37 -5.67 -2.01 5.13
N CYS A 38 -5.33 -3.23 5.55
CA CYS A 38 -3.95 -3.57 5.92
C CYS A 38 -2.97 -3.53 4.73
N GLY A 39 -3.47 -3.44 3.49
CA GLY A 39 -2.65 -3.30 2.29
C GLY A 39 -1.76 -2.07 2.32
N ASP A 40 -2.21 -0.95 2.88
CA ASP A 40 -1.47 0.33 2.88
C ASP A 40 -0.16 0.22 3.64
N GLY A 41 -0.17 -0.53 4.74
CA GLY A 41 1.05 -0.88 5.46
C GLY A 41 2.06 -1.57 4.56
N MET A 42 1.61 -2.56 3.78
CA MET A 42 2.49 -3.29 2.85
C MET A 42 3.00 -2.38 1.72
N ILE A 43 2.18 -1.45 1.21
CA ILE A 43 2.63 -0.45 0.23
C ILE A 43 3.77 0.39 0.82
N LEU A 44 3.61 0.89 2.05
CA LEU A 44 4.63 1.66 2.75
C LEU A 44 5.89 0.85 3.05
N ALA A 45 5.77 -0.46 3.29
CA ALA A 45 6.91 -1.34 3.52
C ALA A 45 7.71 -1.58 2.24
N PHE A 46 7.06 -1.75 1.08
CA PHE A 46 7.73 -2.15 -0.17
C PHE A 46 8.11 -0.98 -1.09
N ALA A 47 7.33 0.11 -1.11
CA ALA A 47 7.60 1.32 -1.90
C ALA A 47 9.00 1.95 -1.72
N PRO A 48 9.66 1.90 -0.55
CA PRO A 48 11.02 2.42 -0.36
C PRO A 48 12.10 1.65 -1.13
N PHE A 49 11.87 0.36 -1.40
CA PHE A 49 12.90 -0.55 -1.94
C PHE A 49 12.94 -0.59 -3.46
N VAL A 50 11.99 0.05 -4.13
CA VAL A 50 11.81 0.00 -5.58
C VAL A 50 11.72 1.40 -6.18
N ASN A 51 11.93 1.52 -7.50
CA ASN A 51 11.70 2.78 -8.19
C ASN A 51 10.22 3.22 -8.09
N PRO A 52 9.91 4.52 -8.18
CA PRO A 52 8.55 5.04 -8.05
C PRO A 52 7.51 4.40 -8.97
N LEU A 53 7.90 4.02 -10.19
CA LEU A 53 7.01 3.32 -11.13
C LEU A 53 6.64 1.92 -10.65
N PHE A 54 7.58 1.18 -10.07
CA PHE A 54 7.29 -0.13 -9.49
C PHE A 54 6.51 0.01 -8.18
N ALA A 55 6.74 1.06 -7.39
CA ALA A 55 5.94 1.37 -6.21
C ALA A 55 4.47 1.65 -6.57
N PHE A 56 4.23 2.37 -7.67
CA PHE A 56 2.88 2.55 -8.23
C PHE A 56 2.21 1.21 -8.54
N LEU A 57 2.93 0.28 -9.18
CA LEU A 57 2.40 -1.04 -9.51
C LEU A 57 2.11 -1.86 -8.24
N ILE A 58 3.00 -1.83 -7.24
CA ILE A 58 2.81 -2.53 -5.97
C ILE A 58 1.52 -2.10 -5.28
N GLY A 59 1.29 -0.80 -5.14
CA GLY A 59 0.09 -0.28 -4.48
C GLY A 59 -1.18 -0.39 -5.32
N GLY A 60 -1.10 0.02 -6.58
CA GLY A 60 -2.25 0.07 -7.48
C GLY A 60 -2.71 -1.32 -7.91
N VAL A 61 -1.82 -2.14 -8.46
CA VAL A 61 -2.20 -3.45 -9.03
C VAL A 61 -2.55 -4.45 -7.93
N GLY A 62 -1.77 -4.50 -6.84
CA GLY A 62 -2.05 -5.41 -5.72
C GLY A 62 -3.44 -5.18 -5.11
N SER A 63 -3.79 -3.91 -4.90
CA SER A 63 -5.08 -3.55 -4.31
C SER A 63 -6.24 -3.64 -5.32
N ALA A 64 -6.04 -3.22 -6.57
CA ALA A 64 -7.08 -3.34 -7.60
C ALA A 64 -7.47 -4.80 -7.87
N ILE A 65 -6.51 -5.74 -7.84
CA ILE A 65 -6.82 -7.16 -7.95
C ILE A 65 -7.63 -7.63 -6.72
N ALA A 66 -7.31 -7.16 -5.52
CA ALA A 66 -8.04 -7.52 -4.31
C ALA A 66 -9.51 -7.06 -4.36
N ASP A 67 -9.76 -5.89 -4.95
CA ASP A 67 -11.09 -5.32 -5.15
C ASP A 67 -11.91 -6.10 -6.18
N ILE A 68 -11.29 -6.49 -7.30
CA ILE A 68 -11.92 -7.35 -8.32
C ILE A 68 -12.32 -8.69 -7.70
N VAL A 69 -11.41 -9.33 -6.97
CA VAL A 69 -11.65 -10.63 -6.33
C VAL A 69 -12.68 -10.51 -5.20
N SER A 70 -12.75 -9.38 -4.51
CA SER A 70 -13.74 -9.12 -3.46
C SER A 70 -15.15 -8.80 -3.99
N GLY A 71 -15.35 -8.68 -5.31
CA GLY A 71 -16.64 -8.38 -5.92
C GLY A 71 -16.92 -6.89 -6.19
N TYR A 72 -15.93 -6.02 -5.99
CA TYR A 72 -16.03 -4.56 -6.10
C TYR A 72 -15.29 -4.04 -7.34
N ALA A 73 -15.43 -4.74 -8.47
CA ALA A 73 -14.68 -4.46 -9.71
C ALA A 73 -14.86 -3.03 -10.24
N SER A 74 -16.02 -2.39 -10.02
CA SER A 74 -16.27 -1.00 -10.41
C SER A 74 -15.32 -0.01 -9.71
N TYR A 75 -14.87 -0.33 -8.50
CA TYR A 75 -13.95 0.49 -7.72
C TYR A 75 -12.48 0.21 -8.05
N ALA A 76 -12.18 -0.93 -8.68
CA ALA A 76 -10.81 -1.36 -8.96
C ALA A 76 -10.00 -0.35 -9.77
N LEU A 77 -10.63 0.36 -10.72
CA LEU A 77 -9.95 1.40 -11.50
C LEU A 77 -9.56 2.60 -10.63
N PHE A 78 -10.44 3.01 -9.71
CA PHE A 78 -10.18 4.09 -8.77
C PHE A 78 -9.09 3.69 -7.77
N THR A 79 -9.16 2.47 -7.24
CA THR A 79 -8.14 1.90 -6.35
C THR A 79 -6.77 1.83 -7.02
N LEU A 80 -6.71 1.41 -8.28
CA LEU A 80 -5.46 1.36 -9.04
C LEU A 80 -4.80 2.75 -9.11
N VAL A 81 -5.58 3.78 -9.40
CA VAL A 81 -5.07 5.15 -9.53
C VAL A 81 -4.68 5.72 -8.16
N ILE A 82 -5.55 5.61 -7.15
CA ILE A 82 -5.35 6.22 -5.84
C ILE A 82 -4.18 5.55 -5.11
N LYS A 83 -4.23 4.22 -4.95
CA LYS A 83 -3.15 3.47 -4.26
C LYS A 83 -1.87 3.39 -5.06
N GLY A 84 -1.98 3.46 -6.39
CA GLY A 84 -0.81 3.64 -7.24
C GLY A 84 -0.12 4.98 -6.98
N ILE A 85 -0.87 6.08 -6.96
CA ILE A 85 -0.31 7.42 -6.69
C ILE A 85 0.26 7.47 -5.27
N GLU A 86 -0.40 6.85 -4.29
CA GLU A 86 0.10 6.75 -2.92
C GLU A 86 1.49 6.10 -2.87
N GLY A 87 1.64 4.89 -3.43
CA GLY A 87 2.93 4.19 -3.49
C GLY A 87 4.01 4.99 -4.22
N LEU A 88 3.64 5.68 -5.31
CA LEU A 88 4.52 6.55 -6.06
C LEU A 88 5.01 7.74 -5.21
N LEU A 89 4.09 8.43 -4.52
CA LEU A 89 4.42 9.56 -3.66
C LEU A 89 5.31 9.14 -2.50
N ILE A 90 5.01 8.01 -1.85
CA ILE A 90 5.84 7.43 -0.79
C ILE A 90 7.26 7.19 -1.29
N SER A 91 7.42 6.50 -2.42
CA SER A 91 8.74 6.18 -2.98
C SER A 91 9.54 7.45 -3.32
N ILE A 92 8.89 8.47 -3.89
CA ILE A 92 9.54 9.77 -4.21
C ILE A 92 9.94 10.51 -2.93
N LEU A 93 9.04 10.58 -1.95
CA LEU A 93 9.26 11.31 -0.72
C LEU A 93 10.41 10.68 0.08
N ILE A 94 10.44 9.36 0.19
CA ILE A 94 11.53 8.63 0.86
C ILE A 94 12.86 8.81 0.13
N SER A 95 12.84 8.75 -1.20
CA SER A 95 14.04 8.96 -2.01
C SER A 95 14.64 10.37 -1.82
N ARG A 96 13.80 11.37 -1.52
CA ARG A 96 14.21 12.74 -1.21
C ARG A 96 14.63 12.93 0.25
N PHE A 97 13.92 12.32 1.19
CA PHE A 97 14.15 12.43 2.64
C PHE A 97 14.80 11.15 3.17
N LYS A 98 16.07 10.94 2.81
CA LYS A 98 16.85 9.70 2.96
C LYS A 98 16.94 9.02 4.35
N SER A 99 16.46 9.59 5.46
CA SER A 99 16.73 8.99 6.79
C SER A 99 15.59 8.99 7.81
N LYS A 100 14.82 10.07 7.98
CA LYS A 100 13.89 10.13 9.13
C LYS A 100 12.64 9.27 8.98
N ILE A 101 12.07 9.18 7.78
CA ILE A 101 10.81 8.47 7.55
C ILE A 101 11.03 6.94 7.42
N PHE A 102 12.15 6.51 6.84
CA PHE A 102 12.54 5.09 6.75
C PHE A 102 12.86 4.50 8.13
N VAL A 103 13.56 5.27 8.98
CA VAL A 103 13.89 4.86 10.37
C VAL A 103 12.64 4.83 11.27
N PHE A 104 11.72 5.77 11.09
CA PHE A 104 10.43 5.77 11.80
C PHE A 104 9.61 4.49 11.51
N PHE A 105 9.67 4.00 10.27
CA PHE A 105 8.90 2.84 9.82
C PHE A 105 9.56 1.49 10.15
N LEU A 106 10.90 1.42 10.11
CA LEU A 106 11.65 0.24 10.56
C LEU A 106 11.43 0.01 12.07
N ARG A 107 11.35 1.10 12.84
CA ARG A 107 11.01 1.09 14.27
C ARG A 107 9.59 0.54 14.51
N CYS A 108 8.60 0.96 13.71
CA CYS A 108 7.24 0.46 13.82
C CYS A 108 7.12 -1.06 13.61
N ASN A 109 7.85 -1.64 12.63
CA ASN A 109 7.90 -3.10 12.38
C ASN A 109 8.47 -3.88 13.56
N LEU A 110 9.46 -3.33 14.26
CA LEU A 110 10.15 -3.99 15.37
C LEU A 110 9.36 -3.93 16.68
N ASP A 111 8.51 -2.93 16.87
CA ASP A 111 7.75 -2.73 18.11
C ASP A 111 6.47 -3.58 18.21
N GLY A 112 6.17 -4.44 17.21
CA GLY A 112 4.99 -5.32 17.19
C GLY A 112 3.64 -4.58 17.05
N ASN A 113 3.64 -3.25 17.08
CA ASN A 113 2.46 -2.39 17.10
C ASN A 113 2.04 -1.93 15.69
N TRP A 114 2.35 -2.74 14.68
CA TRP A 114 2.18 -2.41 13.27
C TRP A 114 0.75 -2.03 12.89
N LEU A 115 -0.22 -2.75 13.47
CA LEU A 115 -1.64 -2.52 13.25
C LEU A 115 -2.10 -1.13 13.76
N PHE A 116 -1.54 -0.65 14.88
CA PHE A 116 -1.86 0.67 15.43
C PHE A 116 -1.30 1.82 14.58
N HIS A 117 -0.14 1.61 13.96
CA HIS A 117 0.48 2.64 13.12
C HIS A 117 -0.10 2.66 11.71
N CYS A 118 -0.43 1.50 11.14
CA CYS A 118 -1.24 1.45 9.93
C CYS A 118 -2.58 2.18 10.13
N ARG A 119 -3.19 2.11 11.32
CA ARG A 119 -4.40 2.89 11.68
C ARG A 119 -4.17 4.41 11.58
N GLN A 120 -3.04 4.92 12.05
CA GLN A 120 -2.72 6.35 11.95
C GLN A 120 -2.48 6.82 10.51
N VAL A 121 -1.77 6.02 9.69
CA VAL A 121 -1.48 6.41 8.31
C VAL A 121 -2.73 6.36 7.43
N CYS A 122 -3.56 5.32 7.58
CA CYS A 122 -4.83 5.19 6.84
C CYS A 122 -5.83 6.31 7.19
N GLN A 123 -5.86 6.78 8.45
CA GLN A 123 -6.67 7.95 8.85
C GLN A 123 -6.16 9.29 8.29
N SER A 124 -4.93 9.33 7.79
CA SER A 124 -4.31 10.55 7.26
C SER A 124 -4.70 10.82 5.80
N ILE A 125 -5.24 9.83 5.08
CA ILE A 125 -5.55 9.90 3.65
C ILE A 125 -7.08 9.82 3.48
N PRO A 126 -7.80 10.96 3.49
CA PRO A 126 -9.27 10.99 3.48
C PRO A 126 -9.91 10.44 2.19
N LEU A 127 -9.12 10.21 1.13
CA LEU A 127 -9.58 9.67 -0.15
C LEU A 127 -9.83 8.15 -0.12
N ASP A 128 -9.17 7.41 0.76
CA ASP A 128 -9.30 5.95 0.84
C ASP A 128 -10.62 5.53 1.51
N CYS A 129 -11.09 6.35 2.47
CA CYS A 129 -12.31 6.12 3.22
C CYS A 129 -13.52 5.83 2.32
N GLY A 130 -13.74 6.58 1.22
CA GLY A 130 -14.90 6.40 0.35
C GLY A 130 -14.95 5.08 -0.44
N ILE A 131 -13.79 4.51 -0.78
CA ILE A 131 -13.68 3.22 -1.50
C ILE A 131 -13.73 2.06 -0.50
N ILE A 132 -13.13 2.27 0.67
CA ILE A 132 -13.15 1.34 1.80
C ILE A 132 -14.55 1.20 2.43
N TYR A 133 -15.39 2.24 2.34
CA TYR A 133 -16.80 2.23 2.77
C TYR A 133 -17.75 1.48 1.80
N ALA A 134 -17.28 1.04 0.64
CA ALA A 134 -18.08 0.19 -0.24
C ALA A 134 -18.09 -1.27 0.23
N TYR A 135 -17.06 -1.69 0.98
CA TYR A 135 -16.95 -3.01 1.58
C TYR A 135 -17.84 -3.13 2.81
#